data_AF-A0A6A4TPR8-F1
#
_entry.id   AF-A0A6A4TPR8-F1
#
_cell.length_a   1.000
_cell.length_b   1.000
_cell.length_c   1.000
_cell.angle_alpha   90.00
_cell.angle_beta   90.00
_cell.angle_gamma   90.00
#
_symmetry.space_group_name_H-M   'P 1'
#
loop_
_entity.id
_entity.type
_entity.pdbx_description
1 polymer ?
#
loop_
_entity_poly.entity_id
_entity_poly.type
_entity_poly.pdbx_seq_one_letter_code
_entity_poly.pdbx_strand_id
1 'polypeptide(L)'
;MLNKRCRHGAAALGSHMYVTGGYDGSGFLSGAEVFGSASGQWSLLVAMNTRRSRVSLVSTSGRLYAVGGYDGQSNLSSVEMYNPDTDRWTFMTPMVCHEGGVGVGCIPLQPA
;
A
#
# COMPACT_ATOMS: atom_id res chain seq x y z
N MET A 1 -14.49 3.08 -4.92
CA MET A 1 -13.59 3.84 -4.05
C MET A 1 -14.32 5.09 -3.59
N LEU A 2 -14.12 5.48 -2.34
CA LEU A 2 -14.69 6.64 -1.66
C LEU A 2 -13.94 7.92 -2.04
N ASN A 3 -12.64 7.85 -2.31
CA ASN A 3 -11.85 9.00 -2.75
C ASN A 3 -11.29 8.79 -4.16
N LYS A 4 -11.31 9.87 -4.96
CA LYS A 4 -10.56 9.93 -6.21
C LYS A 4 -9.06 9.80 -5.92
N ARG A 5 -8.35 8.97 -6.69
CA ARG A 5 -6.89 8.80 -6.55
C ARG A 5 -6.26 8.25 -7.82
N CYS A 6 -5.10 8.78 -8.19
CA CYS A 6 -4.19 8.18 -9.16
C CYS A 6 -2.86 7.83 -8.50
N ARG A 7 -2.02 7.01 -9.17
CA ARG A 7 -0.70 6.60 -8.65
C ARG A 7 -0.78 5.93 -7.27
N HIS A 8 -1.89 5.23 -7.00
CA HIS A 8 -2.10 4.44 -5.79
C HIS A 8 -1.53 3.03 -5.98
N GLY A 9 -1.24 2.35 -4.88
CA GLY A 9 -0.95 0.92 -4.88
C GLY A 9 -2.25 0.13 -4.71
N ALA A 10 -2.36 -1.02 -5.38
CA ALA A 10 -3.49 -1.93 -5.22
C ALA A 10 -3.02 -3.38 -5.10
N ALA A 11 -3.63 -4.15 -4.21
CA ALA A 11 -3.32 -5.56 -3.99
C ALA A 11 -4.55 -6.30 -3.48
N ALA A 12 -4.66 -7.59 -3.83
CA ALA A 12 -5.67 -8.48 -3.27
C ALA A 12 -5.10 -9.25 -2.09
N LEU A 13 -5.87 -9.38 -1.01
CA LEU A 13 -5.55 -10.23 0.13
C LEU A 13 -6.83 -10.91 0.61
N GLY A 14 -6.90 -12.24 0.48
CA GLY A 14 -8.14 -12.99 0.67
C GLY A 14 -9.24 -12.52 -0.28
N SER A 15 -10.45 -12.30 0.25
CA SER A 15 -11.62 -11.81 -0.48
C SER A 15 -11.72 -10.27 -0.55
N HIS A 16 -10.61 -9.57 -0.30
CA HIS A 16 -10.59 -8.11 -0.20
C HIS A 16 -9.60 -7.52 -1.20
N MET A 17 -10.00 -6.41 -1.83
CA MET A 17 -9.10 -5.57 -2.62
C MET A 17 -8.73 -4.34 -1.82
N TYR A 18 -7.43 -4.09 -1.69
CA TYR A 18 -6.89 -2.96 -0.94
C TYR A 18 -6.32 -1.94 -1.90
N VAL A 19 -6.57 -0.67 -1.61
CA VAL A 19 -6.02 0.47 -2.34
C VAL A 19 -5.40 1.45 -1.36
N THR A 20 -4.13 1.82 -1.56
CA THR A 20 -3.37 2.62 -0.59
C THR A 20 -2.69 3.81 -1.26
N GLY A 21 -2.71 4.95 -0.58
CA GLY A 21 -1.99 6.15 -1.00
C GLY A 21 -2.44 6.72 -2.35
N GLY A 22 -1.52 7.33 -3.07
CA GLY A 22 -1.79 8.01 -4.34
C GLY A 22 -1.94 9.52 -4.21
N TYR A 23 -2.63 10.11 -5.18
CA TYR A 23 -2.84 11.55 -5.31
C TYR A 23 -4.27 11.83 -5.77
N ASP A 24 -5.00 12.70 -5.06
CA ASP A 24 -6.41 13.01 -5.32
C ASP A 24 -6.63 14.20 -6.28
N GLY A 25 -5.56 14.80 -6.80
CA GLY A 25 -5.63 16.03 -7.60
C GLY A 25 -5.22 17.28 -6.82
N SER A 26 -5.18 17.21 -5.48
CA SER A 26 -4.81 18.31 -4.58
C SER A 26 -3.65 17.93 -3.64
N GLY A 27 -3.63 16.71 -3.12
CA GLY A 27 -2.69 16.27 -2.10
C GLY A 27 -2.26 14.82 -2.26
N PHE A 28 -1.09 14.52 -1.70
CA PHE A 28 -0.57 13.15 -1.59
C PHE A 28 -1.22 12.45 -0.40
N LEU A 29 -1.65 11.20 -0.60
CA LEU A 29 -2.48 10.48 0.35
C LEU A 29 -1.66 9.47 1.17
N SER A 30 -1.94 9.37 2.45
CA SER A 30 -1.61 8.20 3.29
C SER A 30 -2.81 7.26 3.48
N GLY A 31 -4.03 7.75 3.20
CA GLY A 31 -5.26 7.00 3.38
C GLY A 31 -5.36 5.77 2.50
N ALA A 32 -5.95 4.73 3.07
CA ALA A 32 -6.19 3.44 2.44
C ALA A 32 -7.69 3.11 2.44
N GLU A 33 -8.11 2.30 1.47
CA GLU A 33 -9.48 1.84 1.32
C GLU A 33 -9.48 0.35 0.99
N VAL A 34 -10.50 -0.35 1.46
CA VAL A 34 -10.69 -1.77 1.20
C VAL A 34 -12.07 -2.00 0.59
N PHE A 35 -12.12 -2.87 -0.41
CA PHE A 35 -13.35 -3.38 -1.00
C PHE A 35 -13.56 -4.82 -0.56
N GLY A 36 -14.70 -5.09 0.07
CA GLY A 36 -15.13 -6.46 0.39
C GLY A 36 -15.90 -7.06 -0.77
N SER A 37 -15.43 -8.19 -1.32
CA SER A 37 -16.14 -8.83 -2.44
C SER A 37 -17.52 -9.35 -2.05
N ALA A 38 -17.70 -9.76 -0.78
CA ALA A 38 -18.96 -10.27 -0.27
C ALA A 38 -20.02 -9.17 -0.06
N SER A 39 -19.60 -7.99 0.43
CA SER A 39 -20.50 -6.86 0.65
C SER A 39 -20.69 -5.99 -0.60
N GLY A 40 -19.75 -6.05 -1.54
CA GLY A 40 -19.74 -5.16 -2.71
C GLY A 40 -19.51 -3.69 -2.35
N GLN A 41 -18.95 -3.41 -1.17
CA GLN A 41 -18.79 -2.05 -0.65
C GLN A 41 -17.33 -1.69 -0.39
N TRP A 42 -17.05 -0.39 -0.50
CA TRP A 42 -15.78 0.21 -0.10
C TRP A 42 -15.88 0.77 1.32
N SER A 43 -14.85 0.55 2.13
CA SER A 43 -14.70 1.17 3.44
C SER A 43 -13.30 1.79 3.58
N LEU A 44 -13.18 2.75 4.49
CA LEU A 44 -11.89 3.33 4.87
C LEU A 44 -11.11 2.31 5.71
N LEU A 45 -9.79 2.29 5.52
CA LEU A 45 -8.83 1.56 6.33
C LEU A 45 -7.96 2.54 7.11
N VAL A 46 -7.30 2.08 8.17
CA VAL A 46 -6.27 2.86 8.85
C VAL A 46 -5.24 3.38 7.84
N ALA A 47 -4.88 4.67 7.98
CA ALA A 47 -3.91 5.31 7.11
C ALA A 47 -2.49 4.81 7.38
N MET A 48 -1.66 4.81 6.34
CA MET A 48 -0.22 4.61 6.47
C MET A 48 0.41 5.72 7.33
N ASN A 49 1.57 5.44 7.90
CA ASN A 49 2.35 6.41 8.68
C ASN A 49 2.88 7.53 7.79
N THR A 50 3.16 7.22 6.51
CA THR A 50 3.66 8.19 5.52
C THR A 50 2.67 8.31 4.36
N ARG A 51 2.54 9.52 3.81
CA ARG A 51 1.83 9.74 2.55
C ARG A 51 2.67 9.19 1.39
N ARG A 52 2.08 8.39 0.51
CA ARG A 52 2.83 7.69 -0.55
C ARG A 52 2.09 7.75 -1.88
N SER A 53 2.57 8.56 -2.82
CA SER A 53 2.17 8.46 -4.22
C SER A 53 3.15 7.61 -5.02
N ARG A 54 2.72 7.03 -6.15
CA ARG A 54 3.54 6.08 -6.95
C ARG A 54 3.99 4.87 -6.12
N VAL A 55 3.22 4.54 -5.08
CA VAL A 55 3.50 3.42 -4.18
C VAL A 55 3.16 2.11 -4.85
N SER A 56 4.01 1.09 -4.69
CA SER A 56 3.65 -0.28 -5.01
C SER A 56 3.08 -0.97 -3.79
N LEU A 57 2.01 -1.75 -3.99
CA LEU A 57 1.40 -2.56 -2.94
C LEU A 57 1.46 -4.03 -3.37
N VAL A 58 1.89 -4.90 -2.46
CA VAL A 58 1.90 -6.35 -2.69
C VAL A 58 1.39 -7.06 -1.45
N SER A 59 0.69 -8.18 -1.65
CA SER A 59 0.28 -9.07 -0.57
C SER A 59 1.24 -10.27 -0.47
N THR A 60 1.67 -10.60 0.75
CA THR A 60 2.43 -11.82 1.03
C THR A 60 2.29 -12.20 2.48
N SER A 61 2.27 -13.51 2.77
CA SER A 61 2.21 -14.05 4.14
C SER A 61 1.07 -13.45 4.99
N GLY A 62 -0.12 -13.29 4.38
CA GLY A 62 -1.30 -12.74 5.06
C GLY A 62 -1.28 -11.23 5.33
N ARG A 63 -0.29 -10.50 4.81
CA ARG A 63 -0.04 -9.08 5.09
C ARG A 63 0.07 -8.28 3.79
N LEU A 64 -0.04 -6.96 3.87
CA LEU A 64 0.23 -6.06 2.73
C LEU A 64 1.52 -5.29 2.97
N TYR A 65 2.28 -5.04 1.92
CA TYR A 65 3.52 -4.27 1.96
C TYR A 65 3.43 -3.11 0.97
N ALA A 66 3.46 -1.89 1.50
CA ALA A 66 3.56 -0.65 0.75
C ALA A 66 5.04 -0.28 0.60
N VAL A 67 5.55 -0.32 -0.62
CA VAL A 67 6.97 -0.18 -0.93
C VAL A 67 7.21 1.14 -1.66
N GLY A 68 8.07 1.96 -1.05
CA GLY A 68 8.56 3.20 -1.61
C GLY A 68 7.47 4.23 -1.93
N GLY A 69 7.57 4.85 -3.10
CA GLY A 69 6.73 5.96 -3.53
C GLY A 69 7.37 7.34 -3.30
N TYR A 70 6.55 8.38 -3.34
CA TYR A 70 6.93 9.78 -3.19
C TYR A 70 5.97 10.46 -2.22
N ASP A 71 6.51 11.08 -1.18
CA ASP A 71 5.70 11.77 -0.18
C ASP A 71 5.35 13.19 -0.58
N GLY A 72 5.97 13.82 -1.57
CA GLY A 72 5.79 15.26 -1.84
C GLY A 72 7.03 16.10 -1.59
N GLN A 73 8.04 15.51 -0.95
CA GLN A 73 9.36 16.09 -0.72
C GLN A 73 10.46 15.19 -1.28
N SER A 74 10.38 13.87 -1.08
CA SER A 74 11.43 12.92 -1.46
C SER A 74 10.87 11.59 -1.94
N ASN A 75 11.67 10.89 -2.75
CA ASN A 75 11.43 9.49 -3.07
C ASN A 75 11.73 8.64 -1.84
N LEU A 76 10.80 7.76 -1.48
CA LEU A 76 10.88 6.95 -0.28
C LEU A 76 11.55 5.63 -0.60
N SER A 77 12.59 5.26 0.14
CA SER A 77 13.08 3.88 0.20
C SER A 77 12.36 3.05 1.28
N SER A 78 11.59 3.70 2.15
CA SER A 78 10.91 3.06 3.27
C SER A 78 9.80 2.11 2.81
N VAL A 79 9.59 1.07 3.61
CA VAL A 79 8.55 0.06 3.44
C VAL A 79 7.66 0.06 4.67
N GLU A 80 6.35 -0.03 4.46
CA GLU A 80 5.38 -0.23 5.54
C GLU A 80 4.59 -1.51 5.30
N MET A 81 4.39 -2.30 6.36
CA MET A 81 3.55 -3.49 6.35
C MET A 81 2.25 -3.22 7.09
N TYR A 82 1.12 -3.54 6.46
CA TYR A 82 -0.19 -3.59 7.10
C TYR A 82 -0.45 -4.99 7.66
N ASN A 83 -0.84 -5.05 8.93
CA ASN A 83 -1.30 -6.26 9.59
C ASN A 83 -2.83 -6.18 9.81
N PRO A 84 -3.63 -7.00 9.09
CA PRO A 84 -5.08 -7.04 9.25
C PRO A 84 -5.54 -7.41 10.66
N ASP A 85 -4.77 -8.23 11.39
CA ASP A 85 -5.15 -8.69 12.74
C ASP A 85 -5.10 -7.56 13.77
N THR A 86 -4.26 -6.56 13.53
CA THR A 86 -4.04 -5.43 14.45
C THR A 86 -4.54 -4.10 13.89
N ASP A 87 -5.03 -4.09 12.65
CA ASP A 87 -5.40 -2.90 11.87
C ASP A 87 -4.36 -1.77 11.98
N ARG A 88 -3.10 -2.09 11.65
CA ARG A 88 -1.95 -1.17 11.81
C ARG A 88 -0.91 -1.32 10.72
N TRP A 89 -0.32 -0.18 10.35
CA TRP A 89 0.88 -0.07 9.53
C TRP A 89 2.12 0.04 10.40
N THR A 90 3.14 -0.77 10.09
CA THR A 90 4.44 -0.75 10.78
C THR A 90 5.56 -0.61 9.78
N PHE A 91 6.58 0.19 10.08
CA PHE A 91 7.77 0.29 9.24
C PHE A 91 8.55 -1.03 9.22
N MET A 92 8.95 -1.44 8.03
CA MET A 92 9.80 -2.60 7.78
C MET A 92 11.18 -2.14 7.29
N THR A 93 12.08 -3.11 7.10
CA THR A 93 13.40 -2.85 6.50
C THR A 93 13.26 -2.09 5.17
N PRO A 94 13.93 -0.93 5.01
CA PRO A 94 13.85 -0.14 3.80
C PRO A 94 14.61 -0.80 2.64
N MET A 95 14.32 -0.36 1.42
CA MET A 95 15.16 -0.62 0.25
C MET A 95 16.51 0.10 0.40
N VAL A 96 17.55 -0.41 -0.28
CA VAL A 96 18.90 0.21 -0.25
C VAL A 96 18.88 1.61 -0.89
N CYS A 97 18.15 1.78 -1.99
CA CYS A 97 17.97 3.06 -2.67
C CYS A 97 16.64 3.10 -3.44
N HIS A 98 16.13 4.29 -3.73
CA HIS A 98 14.94 4.48 -4.56
C HIS A 98 14.90 5.87 -5.20
N GLU A 99 14.86 5.93 -6.53
CA GLU A 99 14.98 7.17 -7.31
C GLU A 99 13.83 7.39 -8.31
N GLY A 100 12.71 6.65 -8.22
CA GLY A 100 11.70 6.73 -9.28
C GLY A 100 10.33 6.09 -9.00
N GLY A 101 9.82 5.35 -9.99
CA GLY A 101 8.65 4.50 -9.81
C GLY A 101 9.08 3.10 -9.35
N VAL A 102 8.31 2.50 -8.45
CA VAL A 102 8.55 1.13 -7.98
C VAL A 102 7.61 0.16 -8.72
N GLY A 103 8.11 -1.04 -9.01
CA GLY A 103 7.31 -2.22 -9.30
C GLY A 103 7.69 -3.33 -8.33
N VAL A 104 6.70 -4.05 -7.81
CA VAL A 104 6.92 -5.14 -6.82
C VAL A 104 6.18 -6.39 -7.27
N GLY A 105 6.80 -7.54 -7.06
CA GLY A 105 6.19 -8.86 -7.20
C GLY A 105 6.57 -9.74 -6.01
N CYS A 106 5.69 -10.65 -5.64
CA CYS A 106 5.98 -11.68 -4.65
C CYS A 106 6.16 -13.03 -5.34
N ILE A 107 7.22 -13.75 -4.99
CA ILE A 107 7.46 -15.11 -5.46
C ILE A 107 7.47 -16.02 -4.22
N PRO A 108 6.59 -17.03 -4.15
CA PRO A 108 6.67 -18.04 -3.10
C PRO A 108 7.98 -18.80 -3.26
N LEU A 109 8.84 -18.75 -2.24
CA LEU A 109 9.99 -19.65 -2.19
C LEU A 109 9.49 -21.00 -1.68
N GLN A 110 9.79 -22.07 -2.40
CA GLN A 110 9.57 -23.42 -1.87
C GLN A 110 10.43 -23.57 -0.60
N PRO A 111 9.89 -24.18 0.48
CA PRO A 111 10.73 -24.54 1.60
C PRO A 111 11.87 -25.43 1.11
N ALA A 112 13.09 -25.12 1.55
CA ALA A 112 14.29 -25.91 1.29
C ALA A 112 14.17 -27.32 1.87
#